data_AF-A0A957DTJ2-F1
#
_entry.id   AF-A0A957DTJ2-F1
#
_cell.length_a   1.000
_cell.length_b   1.000
_cell.length_c   1.000
_cell.angle_alpha   90.00
_cell.angle_beta   90.00
_cell.angle_gamma   90.00
#
_symmetry.space_group_name_H-M   'P 1'
#
loop_
_entity.id
_entity.type
_entity.pdbx_description
1 polymer ?
#
loop_
_entity_poly.entity_id
_entity_poly.type
_entity_poly.pdbx_seq_one_letter_code
_entity_poly.pdbx_strand_id
1 'polypeptide(L)'
;MDLVSIVLWIILGGVAGWIASIIMKKNAQMGMVANIIVGIVGAIIGGFVVGLLGLAPASGFNFYSLLVAILGAVILLAIVGYLRRAT
;
A
#
# COMPACT_ATOMS: atom_id res chain seq x y z
N MET A 1 -2.91 11.65 17.00
CA MET A 1 -3.29 10.28 16.64
C MET A 1 -3.76 9.58 17.89
N ASP A 2 -5.06 9.35 17.95
CA ASP A 2 -5.70 8.50 18.94
C ASP A 2 -5.48 7.02 18.58
N LEU A 3 -5.60 6.13 19.57
CA LEU A 3 -5.35 4.68 19.40
C LEU A 3 -6.22 4.08 18.30
N VAL A 4 -7.46 4.55 18.15
CA VAL A 4 -8.39 4.06 17.12
C VAL A 4 -7.89 4.40 15.72
N SER A 5 -7.38 5.61 15.50
CA SER A 5 -6.78 6.01 14.22
C SER A 5 -5.57 5.16 13.82
N ILE A 6 -4.74 4.75 14.78
CA ILE A 6 -3.58 3.88 14.51
C ILE A 6 -4.05 2.49 14.07
N VAL A 7 -5.05 1.92 14.77
CA VAL A 7 -5.61 0.62 14.42
C VAL A 7 -6.25 0.66 13.03
N LEU A 8 -7.03 1.71 12.71
CA LEU A 8 -7.64 1.88 11.40
C LEU A 8 -6.60 2.01 10.28
N TRP A 9 -5.49 2.70 10.54
CA TRP A 9 -4.41 2.84 9.58
C TRP A 9 -3.70 1.51 9.28
N ILE A 10 -3.48 0.68 10.31
CA ILE A 10 -2.92 -0.67 10.15
C ILE A 10 -3.89 -1.56 9.37
N ILE A 11 -5.20 -1.50 9.65
CA ILE A 11 -6.21 -2.27 8.93
C ILE A 11 -6.27 -1.84 7.47
N LEU A 12 -6.34 -0.52 7.20
CA LEU A 12 -6.37 0.02 5.84
C LEU A 12 -5.10 -0.38 5.07
N GLY A 13 -3.92 -0.27 5.71
CA GLY A 13 -2.66 -0.72 5.13
C GLY A 13 -2.67 -2.22 4.83
N GLY A 14 -3.07 -3.06 5.79
CA GLY A 14 -3.18 -4.50 5.61
C GLY A 14 -4.08 -4.90 4.43
N VAL A 15 -5.26 -4.28 4.33
CA VAL A 15 -6.21 -4.50 3.24
C VAL A 15 -5.60 -4.02 1.91
N ALA A 16 -5.02 -2.83 1.87
CA ALA A 16 -4.39 -2.29 0.66
C ALA A 16 -3.25 -3.18 0.14
N GLY A 17 -2.36 -3.60 1.04
CA GLY A 17 -1.23 -4.46 0.70
C GLY A 17 -1.66 -5.86 0.27
N TRP A 18 -2.71 -6.40 0.88
CA TRP A 18 -3.29 -7.68 0.46
C TRP A 18 -3.93 -7.58 -0.93
N ILE A 19 -4.71 -6.54 -1.22
CA ILE A 19 -5.27 -6.31 -2.56
C ILE A 19 -4.14 -6.16 -3.60
N ALA A 20 -3.11 -5.37 -3.28
CA ALA A 20 -1.94 -5.22 -4.15
C ALA A 20 -1.22 -6.56 -4.40
N SER A 21 -1.15 -7.43 -3.38
CA SER A 21 -0.57 -8.79 -3.50
C SER A 21 -1.32 -9.66 -4.49
N ILE A 22 -2.65 -9.56 -4.52
CA ILE A 22 -3.51 -10.31 -5.43
C ILE A 22 -3.32 -9.79 -6.86
N ILE A 23 -3.35 -8.46 -7.04
CA ILE A 23 -3.11 -7.81 -8.35
C ILE A 23 -1.76 -8.24 -8.92
N MET A 24 -0.72 -8.29 -8.07
CA MET A 24 0.63 -8.67 -8.47
C MET A 24 0.85 -10.19 -8.52
N LYS A 25 -0.18 -11.02 -8.28
CA LYS A 25 -0.09 -12.49 -8.21
C LYS A 25 0.99 -12.99 -7.23
N LYS A 26 1.28 -12.21 -6.19
CA LYS A 26 2.25 -12.50 -5.12
C LYS A 26 1.61 -13.00 -3.82
N ASN A 27 0.29 -13.04 -3.75
CA ASN A 27 -0.47 -13.46 -2.56
C ASN A 27 0.00 -14.82 -2.00
N ALA A 28 0.33 -15.81 -2.84
CA ALA A 28 0.81 -17.12 -2.39
C ALA A 28 2.14 -17.08 -1.63
N GLN A 29 2.95 -16.02 -1.83
CA GLN A 29 4.25 -15.83 -1.18
C GLN A 29 4.20 -14.77 -0.07
N MET A 30 3.09 -14.05 0.08
CA MET A 30 2.96 -12.96 1.06
C MET A 30 2.01 -13.36 2.19
N GLY A 31 2.55 -13.38 3.41
CA GLY A 31 1.76 -13.54 4.62
C GLY A 31 1.11 -12.22 5.07
N MET A 32 0.26 -12.31 6.10
CA MET A 32 -0.46 -11.16 6.67
C MET A 32 0.47 -10.00 7.08
N VAL A 33 1.59 -10.31 7.72
CA VAL A 33 2.58 -9.30 8.15
C VAL A 33 3.20 -8.59 6.95
N ALA A 34 3.55 -9.34 5.90
CA ALA A 34 4.12 -8.77 4.68
C ALA A 34 3.11 -7.84 3.99
N ASN A 35 1.83 -8.21 3.93
CA ASN A 35 0.78 -7.36 3.37
C ASN A 35 0.61 -6.05 4.15
N ILE A 36 0.63 -6.09 5.48
CA ILE A 36 0.56 -4.88 6.32
C ILE A 36 1.75 -3.95 6.05
N ILE A 37 2.98 -4.49 6.04
CA ILE A 37 4.19 -3.70 5.78
C ILE A 37 4.14 -3.09 4.38
N VAL A 38 3.84 -3.90 3.36
CA VAL A 38 3.72 -3.45 1.97
C VAL A 38 2.66 -2.38 1.82
N GLY A 39 1.53 -2.51 2.53
CA GLY A 39 0.46 -1.52 2.51
C GLY A 39 0.84 -0.20 3.17
N ILE A 40 1.53 -0.24 4.31
CA ILE A 40 2.00 0.97 5.02
C ILE A 40 3.05 1.70 4.17
N VAL A 41 4.07 0.98 3.68
CA VAL A 41 5.12 1.57 2.82
C VAL A 41 4.53 2.03 1.48
N GLY A 42 3.60 1.24 0.94
CA GLY A 42 2.83 1.57 -0.26
C GLY A 42 2.01 2.85 -0.10
N ALA A 43 1.37 3.09 1.03
CA ALA A 43 0.63 4.32 1.29
C ALA A 43 1.52 5.57 1.23
N ILE A 44 2.75 5.48 1.73
CA ILE A 44 3.73 6.57 1.66
C ILE A 44 4.11 6.84 0.19
N ILE A 45 4.44 5.78 -0.57
CA ILE A 45 4.79 5.89 -1.99
C ILE A 45 3.61 6.43 -2.81
N GLY A 46 2.41 5.93 -2.56
CA GLY A 46 1.18 6.35 -3.24
C GLY A 46 0.87 7.81 -2.97
N GLY A 47 0.97 8.27 -1.72
CA GLY A 47 0.80 9.67 -1.35
C GLY A 47 1.80 10.58 -2.07
N PHE A 48 3.06 10.15 -2.17
CA PHE A 48 4.08 10.88 -2.92
C PHE A 48 3.74 10.96 -4.42
N VAL A 49 3.36 9.85 -5.05
CA VAL A 49 2.98 9.81 -6.48
C VAL A 49 1.77 10.71 -6.75
N VAL A 50 0.74 10.64 -5.92
CA VAL A 50 -0.48 11.46 -6.05
C VAL A 50 -0.17 12.94 -5.86
N GLY A 51 0.71 13.27 -4.89
CA GLY A 51 1.19 14.64 -4.69
C GLY A 51 1.95 15.20 -5.89
N LEU A 52 2.78 14.37 -6.55
CA LEU A 52 3.47 14.77 -7.79
C LEU A 52 2.51 15.04 -8.95
N LEU A 53 1.36 14.37 -8.98
CA LEU A 53 0.31 14.59 -9.99
C LEU A 53 -0.57 15.81 -9.70
N GLY A 54 -0.28 16.57 -8.64
CA GLY A 54 -1.09 17.72 -8.22
C GLY A 54 -2.48 17.34 -7.68
N LEU A 55 -2.68 16.06 -7.36
CA LEU A 55 -3.91 15.56 -6.78
C LEU A 55 -3.93 15.80 -5.26
N ALA A 56 -5.14 15.88 -4.70
CA ALA A 56 -5.32 16.10 -3.28
C ALA A 56 -4.66 14.99 -2.45
N PRO A 57 -4.00 15.31 -1.31
CA PRO A 57 -3.42 14.30 -0.45
C PRO A 57 -4.50 13.34 0.09
N ALA A 58 -4.21 12.04 0.01
CA ALA A 58 -4.97 11.04 0.72
C ALA A 58 -4.82 11.23 2.23
N SER A 59 -5.88 11.71 2.89
CA SER A 59 -5.92 11.93 4.34
C SER A 59 -7.13 11.24 4.96
N GLY A 60 -6.91 10.60 6.10
CA GLY A 60 -7.94 9.90 6.87
C GLY A 60 -8.33 8.51 6.36
N PHE A 61 -9.30 7.89 7.02
CA PHE A 61 -9.88 6.60 6.62
C PHE A 61 -11.00 6.83 5.60
N ASN A 62 -10.66 6.88 4.31
CA ASN A 62 -11.62 7.02 3.22
C ASN A 62 -11.24 6.12 2.04
N PHE A 63 -12.21 5.91 1.13
CA PHE A 63 -12.02 5.07 -0.05
C PHE A 63 -10.88 5.58 -0.95
N TYR A 64 -10.71 6.91 -1.03
CA TYR A 64 -9.62 7.54 -1.76
C TYR A 64 -8.25 7.13 -1.21
N SER A 65 -8.06 7.18 0.11
CA SER A 65 -6.79 6.80 0.76
C SER A 65 -6.49 5.31 0.59
N LEU A 66 -7.52 4.47 0.57
CA LEU A 66 -7.36 3.05 0.25
C LEU A 66 -6.87 2.86 -1.20
N LEU A 67 -7.45 3.57 -2.17
CA LEU A 67 -6.99 3.50 -3.57
C LEU A 67 -5.55 3.98 -3.72
N VAL A 68 -5.20 5.10 -3.08
CA VAL A 68 -3.83 5.63 -3.10
C VAL A 68 -2.85 4.64 -2.47
N ALA A 69 -3.22 4.02 -1.35
CA ALA A 69 -2.40 2.99 -0.69
C ALA A 69 -2.24 1.74 -1.55
N ILE A 70 -3.30 1.26 -2.20
CA ILE A 70 -3.23 0.13 -3.14
C ILE A 70 -2.29 0.48 -4.30
N LEU A 71 -2.45 1.66 -4.89
CA LEU A 71 -1.65 2.09 -6.05
C LEU A 71 -0.17 2.16 -5.69
N GLY A 72 0.18 2.74 -4.55
CA GLY A 72 1.56 2.77 -4.09
C GLY A 72 2.11 1.39 -3.69
N ALA A 73 1.29 0.51 -3.10
CA ALA A 73 1.68 -0.86 -2.79
C ALA A 73 1.93 -1.70 -4.06
N VAL A 74 1.12 -1.50 -5.10
CA VAL A 74 1.29 -2.10 -6.43
C VAL A 74 2.63 -1.65 -7.03
N ILE A 75 2.94 -0.34 -6.98
CA ILE A 75 4.23 0.19 -7.45
C ILE A 75 5.40 -0.44 -6.67
N LEU A 76 5.30 -0.49 -5.34
CA LEU A 76 6.33 -1.10 -4.49
C LEU A 76 6.58 -2.57 -4.87
N LEU A 77 5.52 -3.36 -4.97
CA LEU A 77 5.62 -4.78 -5.33
C LEU A 77 6.15 -4.99 -6.75
N ALA A 78 5.83 -4.10 -7.68
CA ALA A 78 6.38 -4.13 -9.03
C ALA A 78 7.90 -3.93 -9.01
N ILE A 79 8.39 -2.89 -8.31
CA ILE A 79 9.82 -2.60 -8.17
C ILE A 79 10.54 -3.78 -7.51
N VAL A 80 10.04 -4.27 -6.38
CA VAL A 80 10.62 -5.42 -5.68
C VAL A 80 10.61 -6.68 -6.55
N GLY A 81 9.57 -6.87 -7.35
CA GLY A 81 9.49 -8.00 -8.29
C GLY A 81 10.49 -7.92 -9.43
N TYR A 82 10.70 -6.71 -9.95
CA TYR A 82 11.68 -6.44 -10.99
C TYR A 82 13.11 -6.70 -10.48
N LEU A 83 13.45 -6.16 -9.30
CA LEU A 83 14.78 -6.34 -8.69
C LEU A 83 15.09 -7.81 -8.40
N ARG A 84 14.12 -8.57 -7.88
CA ARG A 84 14.28 -10.01 -7.60
C ARG A 84 14.39 -10.89 -8.85
N ARG A 85 14.02 -10.40 -10.04
CA ARG A 85 14.22 -11.11 -11.31
C ARG A 85 15.59 -10.83 -11.94
N ALA A 86 16.22 -9.72 -11.57
CA ALA A 86 17.51 -9.30 -12.10
C ALA A 86 18.71 -9.90 -11.34
N THR A 87 18.46 -10.57 -10.21
CA THR A 87 19.45 -11.31 -9.41
C THR A 87 19.11 -12.79 -9.46
#